data_AF-A0A2V6WT67-F1
#
_entry.id   AF-A0A2V6WT67-F1
#
_cell.length_a   1.000
_cell.length_b   1.000
_cell.length_c   1.000
_cell.angle_alpha   90.00
_cell.angle_beta   90.00
_cell.angle_gamma   90.00
#
_symmetry.space_group_name_H-M   'P 1'
#
loop_
_entity.id
_entity.type
_entity.pdbx_description
1 polymer ?
#
loop_
_entity_poly.entity_id
_entity_poly.type
_entity_poly.pdbx_seq_one_letter_code
_entity_poly.pdbx_strand_id
1 'polypeptide(L)'
;TPYPPTAIGEVERAIGRHVAGLVPDGATVQVGVGAIPQAVLEALGGHRDLSLHSLLVDASVALVERGVVTSGLKRFHRGRMDIGEGMGTRRLFDFMHENPSVSMDSSSFIHDPQTVAQLDRFVAINSALEIDLTGQVTAESLGVRQVAGIGGQFDFVLAA
;
A
#
# COMPACT_ATOMS: atom_id res chain seq x y z
N THR A 1 2.48 -17.85 -15.50
CA THR A 1 2.43 -16.72 -16.45
C THR A 1 3.29 -15.61 -15.87
N PRO A 2 4.11 -14.89 -16.66
CA PRO A 2 4.91 -13.79 -16.13
C PRO A 2 4.00 -12.73 -15.48
N TYR A 3 4.45 -12.13 -14.38
CA TYR A 3 3.76 -11.00 -13.75
C TYR A 3 3.75 -9.84 -14.75
N PRO A 4 2.57 -9.35 -15.18
CA PRO A 4 2.48 -8.37 -16.26
C PRO A 4 3.09 -7.04 -15.83
N PRO A 5 3.81 -6.34 -16.73
CA PRO A 5 4.29 -5.00 -16.43
C PRO A 5 3.10 -4.04 -16.29
N THR A 6 3.16 -3.21 -15.26
CA THR A 6 2.17 -2.17 -15.02
C THR A 6 2.56 -0.91 -15.79
N ALA A 7 1.77 -0.54 -16.79
CA ALA A 7 1.99 0.70 -17.53
C ALA A 7 1.49 1.90 -16.70
N ILE A 8 2.39 2.84 -16.40
CA ILE A 8 2.06 4.07 -15.70
C ILE A 8 1.98 5.21 -16.73
N GLY A 9 0.81 5.81 -16.88
CA GLY A 9 0.55 6.96 -17.75
C GLY A 9 0.77 8.30 -17.05
N GLU A 10 0.47 9.40 -17.75
CA GLU A 10 0.59 10.74 -17.18
C GLU A 10 -0.43 10.99 -16.07
N VAL A 11 -1.64 10.44 -16.22
CA VAL A 11 -2.73 10.53 -15.25
C VAL A 11 -2.31 9.86 -13.94
N GLU A 12 -1.81 8.63 -13.98
CA GLU A 12 -1.37 7.92 -12.78
C GLU A 12 -0.20 8.63 -12.10
N ARG A 13 0.75 9.18 -12.86
CA ARG A 13 1.84 9.99 -12.29
C ARG A 13 1.34 11.28 -11.64
N ALA A 14 0.33 11.93 -12.22
CA ALA A 14 -0.27 13.13 -11.64
C ALA A 14 -0.97 12.80 -10.32
N ILE A 15 -1.76 11.72 -10.28
CA ILE A 15 -2.38 11.20 -9.06
C ILE A 15 -1.30 10.85 -8.03
N GLY A 16 -0.26 10.11 -8.44
CA GLY A 16 0.84 9.70 -7.58
C GLY A 16 1.53 10.87 -6.89
N ARG A 17 1.87 11.94 -7.63
CA ARG A 17 2.45 13.17 -7.06
C ARG A 17 1.51 13.87 -6.10
N HIS A 18 0.22 13.96 -6.42
CA HIS A 18 -0.77 14.60 -5.56
C HIS A 18 -0.91 13.85 -4.23
N VAL A 19 -1.10 12.53 -4.29
CA VAL A 19 -1.21 11.66 -3.12
C VAL A 19 0.06 11.67 -2.29
N ALA A 20 1.24 11.61 -2.91
CA ALA A 20 2.51 11.70 -2.20
C ALA A 20 2.66 13.00 -1.40
N GLY A 21 2.09 14.12 -1.88
CA GLY A 21 2.07 15.38 -1.13
C GLY A 21 1.20 15.37 0.14
N LEU A 22 0.34 14.36 0.31
CA LEU A 22 -0.49 14.17 1.51
C LEU A 22 0.17 13.23 2.53
N VAL A 23 1.25 12.53 2.15
CA VAL A 23 1.95 11.58 3.01
C VAL A 23 3.05 12.33 3.78
N PRO A 24 3.02 12.37 5.13
CA PRO A 24 4.11 12.96 5.87
C PRO A 24 5.33 12.02 5.96
N ASP A 25 6.52 12.59 6.17
CA ASP A 25 7.69 11.81 6.61
C ASP A 25 7.34 11.01 7.87
N GLY A 26 7.86 9.79 7.98
CA GLY A 26 7.60 8.92 9.11
C GLY A 26 6.17 8.35 9.19
N ALA A 27 5.41 8.37 8.09
CA ALA A 27 4.09 7.74 7.98
C ALA A 27 4.17 6.21 7.91
N THR A 28 3.09 5.55 8.34
CA THR A 28 2.85 4.14 8.02
C THR A 28 1.88 4.06 6.87
N VAL A 29 2.28 3.45 5.76
CA VAL A 29 1.52 3.48 4.51
C VAL A 29 0.95 2.10 4.21
N GLN A 30 -0.34 2.08 3.87
CA GLN A 30 -1.01 0.99 3.18
C GLN A 30 -1.30 1.40 1.75
N VAL A 31 -1.08 0.47 0.81
CA VAL A 31 -1.23 0.74 -0.62
C VAL A 31 -1.67 -0.53 -1.35
N GLY A 32 -2.51 -0.37 -2.37
CA GLY A 32 -2.99 -1.46 -3.22
C GLY A 32 -2.00 -1.90 -4.32
N VAL A 33 -2.53 -2.63 -5.31
CA VAL A 33 -1.81 -3.04 -6.53
C VAL A 33 -2.33 -2.26 -7.75
N GLY A 34 -1.50 -2.16 -8.79
CA GLY A 34 -1.88 -1.52 -10.07
C GLY A 34 -1.18 -0.18 -10.31
N ALA A 35 -1.54 0.48 -11.40
CA ALA A 35 -0.79 1.62 -11.94
C ALA A 35 -0.81 2.86 -11.04
N ILE A 36 -1.95 3.18 -10.42
CA ILE A 36 -2.05 4.30 -9.47
C ILE A 36 -1.23 4.02 -8.21
N PRO A 37 -1.43 2.90 -7.48
CA PRO A 37 -0.58 2.53 -6.34
C PRO A 37 0.91 2.54 -6.64
N GLN A 38 1.31 2.02 -7.80
CA GLN A 38 2.72 2.03 -8.21
C GLN A 38 3.24 3.45 -8.44
N ALA A 39 2.46 4.32 -9.09
CA ALA A 39 2.83 5.72 -9.29
C ALA A 39 2.96 6.50 -7.98
N VAL A 40 2.10 6.18 -6.99
CA VAL A 40 2.22 6.72 -5.63
C VAL A 40 3.54 6.28 -4.99
N LEU A 41 3.85 4.98 -5.01
CA LEU A 41 5.11 4.47 -4.47
C LEU A 41 6.35 5.10 -5.14
N GLU A 42 6.33 5.29 -6.47
CA GLU A 42 7.39 5.99 -7.19
C GLU A 42 7.54 7.45 -6.72
N ALA A 43 6.42 8.15 -6.54
CA ALA A 43 6.38 9.54 -6.06
C ALA A 43 6.79 9.68 -4.59
N LEU A 44 6.63 8.63 -3.77
CA LEU A 44 7.08 8.61 -2.39
C LEU A 44 8.61 8.58 -2.24
N GLY A 45 9.37 8.42 -3.33
CA GLY A 45 10.82 8.30 -3.32
C GLY A 45 11.61 9.46 -2.69
N GLY A 46 10.99 10.60 -2.39
CA GLY A 46 11.62 11.73 -1.68
C GLY A 46 11.37 11.75 -0.16
N HIS A 47 10.57 10.82 0.38
CA HIS A 47 10.20 10.77 1.79
C HIS A 47 11.29 10.08 2.63
N ARG A 48 11.16 10.18 3.94
CA ARG A 48 12.07 9.57 4.92
C ARG A 48 11.30 8.78 5.97
N ASP A 49 11.94 7.70 6.42
CA ASP A 49 11.50 6.87 7.54
C ASP A 49 10.07 6.33 7.42
N LEU A 50 9.63 6.08 6.18
CA LEU A 50 8.33 5.45 5.94
C LEU A 50 8.30 4.03 6.50
N SER A 51 7.09 3.60 6.81
CA SER A 51 6.78 2.27 7.33
C SER A 51 5.72 1.61 6.46
N LEU A 52 5.73 0.28 6.38
CA LEU A 52 4.69 -0.49 5.68
C LEU A 52 3.88 -1.35 6.66
N HIS A 53 2.56 -1.25 6.53
CA HIS A 53 1.56 -2.15 7.10
C HIS A 53 0.53 -2.38 6.00
N SER A 54 0.83 -3.33 5.09
CA SER A 54 0.26 -3.34 3.73
C SER A 54 0.44 -4.71 3.06
N LEU A 55 0.10 -4.81 1.78
CA LEU A 55 0.74 -5.75 0.87
C LEU A 55 2.13 -5.26 0.41
N LEU A 56 2.95 -6.14 -0.14
CA LEU A 56 4.27 -5.85 -0.69
C LEU A 56 4.33 -6.10 -2.22
N VAL A 57 4.86 -5.11 -2.96
CA VAL A 57 5.07 -5.14 -4.42
C VAL A 57 6.50 -4.75 -4.78
N ASP A 58 6.94 -5.00 -6.02
CA ASP A 58 8.29 -4.65 -6.50
C ASP A 58 8.67 -3.17 -6.30
N ALA A 59 7.70 -2.25 -6.38
CA ALA A 59 7.93 -0.83 -6.15
C ALA A 59 8.19 -0.51 -4.67
N SER A 60 7.56 -1.25 -3.74
CA SER A 60 7.83 -1.14 -2.30
C SER A 60 9.28 -1.56 -2.01
N VAL A 61 9.74 -2.66 -2.63
CA VAL A 61 11.13 -3.13 -2.48
C VAL A 61 12.13 -2.07 -2.92
N ALA A 62 11.85 -1.35 -4.02
CA ALA A 62 12.71 -0.27 -4.48
C ALA A 62 12.81 0.89 -3.47
N LEU A 63 11.75 1.18 -2.72
CA LEU A 63 11.80 2.19 -1.65
C LEU A 63 12.61 1.71 -0.44
N VAL A 64 12.52 0.43 -0.10
CA VAL A 64 13.33 -0.17 0.98
C VAL A 64 14.81 -0.14 0.62
N GLU A 65 15.18 -0.58 -0.58
CA GLU A 65 16.57 -0.57 -1.06
C GLU A 65 17.18 0.84 -1.09
N ARG A 66 16.34 1.87 -1.28
CA ARG A 66 16.74 3.28 -1.25
C ARG A 66 16.77 3.89 0.16
N GLY A 67 16.39 3.14 1.19
CA GLY A 67 16.30 3.62 2.57
C GLY A 67 15.14 4.58 2.84
N VAL A 68 14.18 4.70 1.92
CA VAL A 68 12.97 5.52 2.10
C VAL A 68 12.02 4.83 3.09
N VAL A 69 11.86 3.51 2.95
CA VAL A 69 11.11 2.68 3.89
C VAL A 69 12.09 2.02 4.85
N THR A 70 12.03 2.40 6.12
CA THR A 70 12.86 1.84 7.20
C THR A 70 12.04 1.09 8.25
N SER A 71 10.73 1.38 8.33
CA SER A 71 9.85 0.94 9.41
C SER A 71 10.35 1.27 10.82
N GLY A 72 11.31 2.18 10.98
CA GLY A 72 11.96 2.46 12.26
C GLY A 72 11.08 3.21 13.26
N LEU A 73 10.10 3.97 12.76
CA LEU A 73 9.22 4.80 13.58
C LEU A 73 7.92 4.11 14.00
N LYS A 74 7.63 2.89 13.51
CA LYS A 74 6.40 2.16 13.87
C LYS A 74 6.24 2.01 15.38
N ARG A 75 4.99 2.05 15.84
CA ARG A 75 4.67 1.85 17.27
C ARG A 75 5.08 0.46 17.76
N PHE A 76 4.77 -0.56 16.99
CA PHE A 76 5.13 -1.95 17.20
C PHE A 76 5.85 -2.51 15.96
N HIS A 77 6.53 -3.65 16.11
CA HIS A 77 7.34 -4.26 15.05
C HIS A 77 8.32 -3.27 14.39
N ARG A 78 8.99 -2.44 15.20
CA ARG A 78 9.99 -1.47 14.73
C ARG A 78 11.05 -2.13 13.86
N GLY A 79 11.36 -1.50 12.74
CA GLY A 79 12.30 -1.99 11.74
C GLY A 79 11.76 -3.15 10.89
N ARG A 80 10.47 -3.48 11.01
CA ARG A 80 9.81 -4.55 10.23
C ARG A 80 8.59 -4.02 9.48
N MET A 81 8.44 -4.48 8.25
CA MET A 81 7.25 -4.30 7.44
C MET A 81 6.24 -5.39 7.82
N ASP A 82 5.02 -5.00 8.16
CA ASP A 82 3.93 -5.94 8.44
C ASP A 82 3.16 -6.17 7.14
N ILE A 83 3.24 -7.39 6.61
CA ILE A 83 2.81 -7.72 5.26
C ILE A 83 1.71 -8.78 5.27
N GLY A 84 0.55 -8.49 4.69
CA GLY A 84 -0.52 -9.50 4.52
C GLY A 84 -0.31 -10.37 3.29
N GLU A 85 0.20 -9.76 2.21
CA GLU A 85 0.28 -10.38 0.88
C GLU A 85 1.51 -9.89 0.13
N GLY A 86 2.10 -10.76 -0.69
CA GLY A 86 3.18 -10.40 -1.63
C GLY A 86 2.74 -10.65 -3.07
N MET A 87 2.79 -9.63 -3.92
CA MET A 87 2.42 -9.74 -5.33
C MET A 87 3.44 -9.03 -6.22
N GLY A 88 4.08 -9.77 -7.12
CA GLY A 88 5.12 -9.18 -7.95
C GLY A 88 5.95 -10.18 -8.75
N THR A 89 7.15 -9.74 -9.10
CA THR A 89 8.12 -10.55 -9.84
C THR A 89 8.97 -11.43 -8.91
N ARG A 90 9.87 -12.23 -9.50
CA ARG A 90 10.88 -12.98 -8.74
C ARG A 90 11.72 -12.08 -7.82
N ARG A 91 12.00 -10.83 -8.20
CA ARG A 91 12.76 -9.88 -7.36
C ARG A 91 12.08 -9.67 -6.01
N LEU A 92 10.76 -9.53 -5.99
CA LEU A 92 9.99 -9.40 -4.75
C LEU A 92 10.15 -10.64 -3.88
N PHE A 93 9.95 -11.84 -4.45
CA PHE A 93 10.01 -13.08 -3.69
C PHE A 93 11.41 -13.40 -3.19
N ASP A 94 12.46 -13.11 -3.98
CA ASP A 94 13.85 -13.23 -3.55
C ASP A 94 14.15 -12.24 -2.41
N PHE A 95 13.62 -11.01 -2.46
CA PHE A 95 13.73 -10.04 -1.37
C PHE A 95 13.02 -10.48 -0.09
N MET A 96 11.89 -11.16 -0.20
CA MET A 96 11.12 -11.66 0.96
C MET A 96 11.75 -12.91 1.58
N HIS A 97 12.47 -13.71 0.80
CA HIS A 97 13.03 -14.98 1.25
C HIS A 97 13.99 -14.79 2.43
N GLU A 98 13.62 -15.37 3.58
CA GLU A 98 14.37 -15.32 4.85
C GLU A 98 14.74 -13.90 5.34
N ASN A 99 14.02 -12.88 4.88
CA ASN A 99 14.30 -11.50 5.23
C ASN A 99 13.62 -11.12 6.55
N PRO A 100 14.35 -10.90 7.66
CA PRO A 100 13.76 -10.63 8.97
C PRO A 100 13.07 -9.25 9.06
N SER A 101 13.26 -8.38 8.06
CA SER A 101 12.54 -7.11 7.95
C SER A 101 11.13 -7.26 7.37
N VAL A 102 10.78 -8.43 6.82
CA VAL A 102 9.44 -8.74 6.31
C VAL A 102 8.75 -9.67 7.30
N SER A 103 7.70 -9.19 7.95
CA SER A 103 6.84 -10.00 8.82
C SER A 103 5.53 -10.26 8.10
N MET A 104 5.37 -11.47 7.56
CA MET A 104 4.09 -11.88 6.98
C MET A 104 3.16 -12.38 8.08
N ASP A 105 1.96 -11.81 8.15
CA ASP A 105 0.94 -12.18 9.14
C ASP A 105 -0.43 -12.36 8.49
N SER A 106 -1.34 -12.97 9.24
CA SER A 106 -2.73 -13.18 8.90
C SER A 106 -3.49 -11.88 8.60
N SER A 107 -4.52 -11.98 7.76
CA SER A 107 -5.45 -10.87 7.54
C SER A 107 -6.13 -10.43 8.84
N SER A 108 -6.35 -11.34 9.79
CA SER A 108 -6.90 -11.00 11.12
C SER A 108 -6.02 -10.05 11.94
N PHE A 109 -4.74 -9.91 11.63
CA PHE A 109 -3.86 -8.91 12.22
C PHE A 109 -3.69 -7.71 11.27
N ILE A 110 -3.36 -7.98 10.01
CA ILE A 110 -3.02 -6.94 9.04
C ILE A 110 -4.22 -6.03 8.74
N HIS A 111 -5.43 -6.59 8.69
CA HIS A 111 -6.67 -5.88 8.39
C HIS A 111 -7.49 -5.57 9.64
N ASP A 112 -7.05 -5.87 10.85
CA ASP A 112 -7.83 -5.54 12.04
C ASP A 112 -7.81 -4.00 12.26
N PRO A 113 -8.97 -3.32 12.18
CA PRO A 113 -9.01 -1.87 12.35
C PRO A 113 -8.50 -1.41 13.72
N GLN A 114 -8.65 -2.23 14.78
CA GLN A 114 -8.13 -1.89 16.11
C GLN A 114 -6.61 -1.95 16.17
N THR A 115 -6.00 -2.88 15.45
CA THR A 115 -4.55 -2.96 15.29
C THR A 115 -4.03 -1.79 14.45
N VAL A 116 -4.67 -1.52 13.32
CA VAL A 116 -4.26 -0.45 12.40
C VAL A 116 -4.38 0.94 13.04
N ALA A 117 -5.47 1.21 13.78
CA ALA A 117 -5.69 2.49 14.46
C ALA A 117 -4.65 2.82 15.55
N GLN A 118 -3.81 1.85 15.93
CA GLN A 118 -2.70 2.08 16.86
C GLN A 118 -1.45 2.62 16.15
N LEU A 119 -1.37 2.54 14.82
CA LEU A 119 -0.22 2.99 14.04
C LEU A 119 -0.22 4.52 13.91
N ASP A 120 0.91 5.14 14.26
CA ASP A 120 1.05 6.58 14.13
C ASP A 120 1.13 7.00 12.65
N ARG A 121 0.44 8.10 12.31
CA ARG A 121 0.43 8.68 10.94
C ARG A 121 0.13 7.63 9.88
N PHE A 122 -0.90 6.81 10.12
CA PHE A 122 -1.33 5.81 9.17
C PHE A 122 -1.98 6.49 7.95
N VAL A 123 -1.63 6.05 6.74
CA VAL A 123 -2.21 6.54 5.49
C VAL A 123 -2.66 5.35 4.65
N ALA A 124 -3.97 5.24 4.45
CA ALA A 124 -4.60 4.22 3.61
C ALA A 124 -4.78 4.76 2.18
N ILE A 125 -4.19 4.08 1.18
CA ILE A 125 -4.21 4.50 -0.21
C ILE A 125 -4.91 3.43 -1.05
N ASN A 126 -6.18 3.71 -1.37
CA ASN A 126 -7.07 2.79 -2.08
C ASN A 126 -7.54 3.39 -3.40
N SER A 127 -7.98 2.52 -4.33
CA SER A 127 -8.52 2.91 -5.63
C SER A 127 -10.02 2.67 -5.68
N ALA A 128 -10.74 3.52 -6.41
CA ALA A 128 -12.17 3.39 -6.63
C ALA A 128 -12.48 3.27 -8.12
N LEU A 129 -13.63 2.67 -8.45
CA LEU A 129 -14.17 2.66 -9.81
C LEU A 129 -14.96 3.93 -10.08
N GLU A 130 -15.86 4.29 -9.16
CA GLU A 130 -16.71 5.48 -9.25
C GLU A 130 -16.91 6.11 -7.87
N ILE A 131 -17.11 7.43 -7.86
CA ILE A 131 -17.47 8.22 -6.68
C ILE A 131 -18.63 9.13 -7.09
N ASP A 132 -19.73 9.11 -6.35
CA ASP A 132 -20.85 10.02 -6.60
C ASP A 132 -20.68 11.39 -5.92
N LEU A 133 -21.56 12.33 -6.21
CA LEU A 133 -21.50 13.69 -5.64
C LEU A 133 -21.80 13.73 -4.12
N THR A 134 -22.31 12.64 -3.54
CA THR A 134 -22.51 12.51 -2.09
C THR A 134 -21.30 11.91 -1.38
N GLY A 135 -20.28 11.49 -2.13
CA GLY A 135 -19.07 10.86 -1.62
C GLY A 135 -19.19 9.35 -1.43
N GLN A 136 -20.26 8.72 -1.93
CA GLN A 136 -20.31 7.25 -1.93
C GLN A 136 -19.32 6.70 -2.95
N VAL A 137 -18.59 5.66 -2.55
CA VAL A 137 -17.53 5.04 -3.33
C VAL A 137 -17.94 3.63 -3.69
N THR A 138 -17.76 3.24 -4.96
CA THR A 138 -17.78 1.82 -5.36
C THR A 138 -16.40 1.42 -5.91
N ALA A 139 -15.89 0.29 -5.44
CA ALA A 139 -14.62 -0.28 -5.88
C ALA A 139 -14.79 -1.70 -6.47
N GLU A 140 -15.97 -2.30 -6.29
CA GLU A 140 -16.23 -3.71 -6.57
C GLU A 140 -17.02 -3.91 -7.86
N SER A 141 -17.87 -2.96 -8.26
CA SER A 141 -18.85 -3.16 -9.32
C SER A 141 -19.00 -1.94 -10.22
N LEU A 142 -19.32 -2.19 -11.49
CA LEU A 142 -19.78 -1.18 -12.44
C LEU A 142 -21.23 -1.50 -12.81
N GLY A 143 -22.17 -0.72 -12.26
CA GLY A 143 -23.59 -1.07 -12.28
C GLY A 143 -23.85 -2.44 -11.66
N VAL A 144 -24.45 -3.36 -12.42
CA VAL A 144 -24.73 -4.73 -11.97
C VAL A 144 -23.57 -5.72 -12.17
N ARG A 145 -22.47 -5.28 -12.78
CA ARG A 145 -21.34 -6.15 -13.12
C ARG A 145 -20.27 -6.09 -12.04
N GLN A 146 -20.04 -7.23 -11.37
CA GLN A 146 -18.90 -7.40 -10.48
C GLN A 146 -17.59 -7.29 -11.27
N VAL A 147 -16.66 -6.49 -10.75
CA VAL A 147 -15.31 -6.27 -11.27
C VAL A 147 -14.26 -6.81 -10.29
N ALA A 148 -14.43 -6.56 -9.00
CA ALA A 148 -13.53 -6.96 -7.92
C ALA A 148 -14.35 -7.40 -6.68
N GLY A 149 -13.71 -7.82 -5.59
CA GLY A 149 -14.37 -8.08 -4.30
C GLY A 149 -14.21 -6.92 -3.32
N ILE A 150 -14.96 -6.93 -2.21
CA ILE A 150 -14.87 -5.89 -1.16
C ILE A 150 -13.44 -5.74 -0.60
N GLY A 151 -12.69 -6.84 -0.56
CA GLY A 151 -11.31 -6.86 -0.08
C GLY A 151 -11.19 -6.29 1.34
N GLY A 152 -10.07 -5.64 1.61
CA GLY A 152 -9.77 -4.98 2.89
C GLY A 152 -9.83 -3.46 2.86
N GLN A 153 -10.35 -2.86 1.78
CA GLN A 153 -10.37 -1.40 1.63
C GLN A 153 -11.07 -0.72 2.80
N PHE A 154 -12.26 -1.23 3.16
CA PHE A 154 -13.05 -0.65 4.23
C PHE A 154 -12.35 -0.74 5.59
N ASP A 155 -11.64 -1.83 5.85
CA ASP A 155 -10.92 -2.05 7.10
C ASP A 155 -9.85 -0.96 7.34
N PHE A 156 -9.05 -0.66 6.31
CA PHE A 156 -8.02 0.37 6.38
C PHE A 156 -8.59 1.79 6.42
N VAL A 157 -9.68 2.04 5.69
CA VAL A 157 -10.36 3.35 5.73
C VAL A 157 -10.96 3.62 7.11
N LEU A 158 -11.54 2.62 7.76
CA LEU A 158 -12.14 2.78 9.09
C LEU A 158 -11.08 3.09 10.17
N ALA A 159 -9.84 2.65 9.98
CA ALA A 159 -8.76 2.77 10.95
C ALA A 159 -7.85 4.00 10.77
N ALA A 160 -7.85 4.62 9.58
CA ALA A 160 -7.03 5.77 9.23
C ALA A 160 -7.61 7.09 9.76
#